data_AF-A0A6A4UA96-F1
#
_entry.id   AF-A0A6A4UA96-F1
#
_cell.length_a   1.000
_cell.length_b   1.000
_cell.length_c   1.000
_cell.angle_alpha   90.00
_cell.angle_beta   90.00
_cell.angle_gamma   90.00
#
_symmetry.space_group_name_H-M   'P 1'
#
loop_
_entity.id
_entity.type
_entity.pdbx_description
1 polymer ?
#
loop_
_entity_poly.entity_id
_entity_poly.type
_entity_poly.pdbx_seq_one_letter_code
_entity_poly.pdbx_strand_id
1 'polypeptide(L)'
;MASQNLPGFAVLRSAGYEPPVRPALLVTGALSTVTAFVGGHMVNMAAITASICLGDDVHPDRAQRWKVGLFYAGFWVLLGLLAPLIITLLAALPPEVMVALVGLALLSPLMGALTGAFAAPEQRFAATLTLTVSASGVAAFGIGAAFWGLMIGLAVWGLQHLRPVR
;
A
#
# COMPACT_ATOMS: atom_id res chain seq x y z
N MET A 1 5.25 8.81 -1.80
CA MET A 1 4.42 9.24 -0.64
C MET A 1 2.93 9.00 -0.88
N ALA A 2 2.27 9.74 -1.78
CA ALA A 2 0.80 9.71 -1.93
C ALA A 2 0.21 8.31 -2.25
N SER A 3 0.86 7.56 -3.14
CA SER A 3 0.41 6.21 -3.55
C SER A 3 0.40 5.18 -2.42
N GLN A 4 1.20 5.38 -1.36
CA GLN A 4 1.30 4.45 -0.22
C GLN A 4 0.51 4.95 0.99
N ASN A 5 0.58 6.26 1.26
CA ASN A 5 -0.13 6.88 2.39
C ASN A 5 -1.65 6.78 2.26
N LEU A 6 -2.20 6.99 1.06
CA LEU A 6 -3.65 6.96 0.85
C LEU A 6 -4.24 5.56 1.13
N PRO A 7 -3.72 4.45 0.55
CA PRO A 7 -4.16 3.10 0.92
C PRO A 7 -3.94 2.78 2.40
N GLY A 8 -2.82 3.22 3.00
CA GLY A 8 -2.56 2.98 4.41
C GLY A 8 -3.62 3.60 5.33
N PHE A 9 -4.04 4.84 5.06
CA PHE A 9 -5.13 5.47 5.79
C PHE A 9 -6.49 4.84 5.51
N ALA A 10 -6.73 4.38 4.27
CA ALA A 10 -7.95 3.65 3.93
C ALA A 10 -8.07 2.35 4.74
N VAL A 11 -6.98 1.60 4.90
CA VAL A 11 -6.93 0.37 5.72
C VAL A 11 -7.23 0.66 7.19
N LEU A 12 -6.66 1.73 7.76
CA LEU A 12 -6.96 2.13 9.14
C LEU A 12 -8.46 2.46 9.31
N ARG A 13 -9.05 3.19 8.35
CA ARG A 13 -10.48 3.53 8.37
C ARG A 13 -11.36 2.29 8.21
N SER A 14 -11.02 1.37 7.31
CA SER A 14 -11.78 0.13 7.14
C SER A 14 -11.73 -0.76 8.38
N ALA A 15 -10.64 -0.67 9.16
CA ALA A 15 -10.52 -1.35 10.45
C ALA A 15 -11.24 -0.61 11.61
N GLY A 16 -11.92 0.51 11.33
CA GLY A 16 -12.70 1.27 12.30
C GLY A 16 -11.90 2.29 13.12
N TYR A 17 -10.68 2.63 12.70
CA TYR A 17 -9.88 3.68 13.34
C TYR A 17 -10.06 5.02 12.62
N GLU A 18 -9.90 6.11 13.36
CA GLU A 18 -9.84 7.46 12.80
C GLU A 18 -8.37 7.93 12.73
N PRO A 19 -7.68 7.74 11.59
CA PRO A 19 -6.26 8.02 11.51
C PRO A 19 -5.97 9.53 11.56
N PRO A 20 -4.99 9.98 12.38
CA PRO A 20 -4.57 11.38 12.41
C PRO A 20 -3.71 11.70 11.17
N VAL A 21 -4.37 11.91 10.01
CA VAL A 21 -3.72 12.05 8.70
C VAL A 21 -2.64 13.13 8.69
N ARG A 22 -2.96 14.35 9.16
CA ARG A 22 -2.00 15.48 9.14
C ARG A 22 -0.78 15.22 10.03
N PRO A 23 -0.92 14.85 11.32
CA PRO A 23 0.22 14.46 12.15
C PRO A 23 1.03 13.31 11.56
N ALA A 24 0.38 12.26 11.05
CA ALA A 24 1.07 11.10 10.45
C ALA A 24 1.93 11.52 9.25
N LEU A 25 1.38 12.34 8.34
CA LEU A 25 2.13 12.86 7.20
C LEU A 25 3.33 13.72 7.64
N LEU A 26 3.15 14.59 8.63
CA LEU A 26 4.24 15.41 9.18
C LEU A 26 5.38 14.54 9.75
N VAL A 27 5.03 13.53 10.55
CA VAL A 27 6.02 12.61 11.13
C VAL A 27 6.76 11.83 10.05
N THR A 28 6.04 11.24 9.08
CA THR A 28 6.68 10.49 7.98
C THR A 28 7.56 11.37 7.09
N GLY A 29 7.15 12.63 6.87
CA GLY A 29 7.92 13.61 6.12
C GLY A 29 9.21 13.98 6.85
N ALA A 30 9.11 14.33 8.13
CA ALA A 30 10.26 14.66 8.97
C ALA A 30 11.24 13.49 9.05
N LEU A 31 10.75 12.27 9.28
CA LEU A 31 11.59 11.07 9.28
C LEU A 31 12.28 10.88 7.92
N SER A 32 11.55 11.03 6.82
CA SER A 32 12.14 10.93 5.47
C SER A 32 13.24 11.96 5.24
N THR A 33 13.06 13.20 5.71
CA THR A 33 14.07 14.26 5.62
C THR A 33 15.32 13.88 6.40
N VAL A 34 15.16 13.35 7.63
CA VAL A 34 16.29 12.90 8.45
C VAL A 34 17.00 11.72 7.81
N THR A 35 16.26 10.71 7.34
CA THR A 35 16.85 9.51 6.73
C THR A 35 17.50 9.80 5.38
N ALA A 36 17.07 10.85 4.67
CA ALA A 36 17.68 11.24 3.39
C ALA A 36 19.18 11.57 3.53
N PHE A 37 19.62 12.12 4.66
CA PHE A 37 21.05 12.43 4.90
C PHE A 37 21.95 11.19 4.95
N VAL A 38 21.38 10.01 5.22
CA VAL A 38 22.09 8.72 5.23
C VAL A 38 21.73 7.85 4.02
N GLY A 39 21.14 8.44 2.98
CA GLY A 39 20.71 7.73 1.77
C GLY A 39 19.43 6.89 1.94
N GLY A 40 18.66 7.14 3.00
CA GLY A 40 17.42 6.43 3.27
C GLY A 40 16.29 6.76 2.30
N HIS A 41 15.41 5.79 2.07
CA HIS A 41 14.21 5.95 1.26
C HIS A 41 13.09 6.70 2.00
N MET A 42 12.06 7.10 1.24
CA MET A 42 10.86 7.75 1.80
C MET A 42 10.14 6.84 2.82
N VAL A 43 9.95 7.34 4.04
CA VAL A 43 9.11 6.73 5.07
C VAL A 43 7.64 7.05 4.77
N ASN A 44 6.77 6.06 4.74
CA ASN A 44 5.34 6.21 4.42
C ASN A 44 4.50 5.10 5.09
N MET A 45 3.18 5.20 5.02
CA MET A 45 2.29 4.14 5.52
C MET A 45 2.39 2.89 4.65
N ALA A 46 2.44 1.72 5.28
CA ALA A 46 2.45 0.43 4.60
C ALA A 46 1.08 -0.24 4.76
N ALA A 47 0.23 -0.18 3.73
CA ALA A 47 -1.15 -0.68 3.80
C ALA A 47 -1.25 -2.19 4.09
N ILE A 48 -0.38 -3.00 3.49
CA ILE A 48 -0.35 -4.46 3.66
C ILE A 48 0.03 -4.81 5.11
N THR A 49 1.10 -4.18 5.61
CA THR A 49 1.52 -4.32 7.00
C THR A 49 0.42 -3.88 7.94
N ALA A 50 -0.21 -2.74 7.68
CA ALA A 50 -1.31 -2.24 8.49
C ALA A 50 -2.47 -3.25 8.53
N SER A 51 -2.86 -3.85 7.40
CA SER A 51 -3.95 -4.85 7.41
C SER A 51 -3.62 -6.09 8.24
N ILE A 52 -2.35 -6.52 8.27
CA ILE A 52 -1.89 -7.64 9.10
C ILE A 52 -1.91 -7.24 10.58
N CYS A 53 -1.33 -6.08 10.91
CA CYS A 53 -1.22 -5.58 12.29
C CYS A 53 -2.56 -5.16 12.91
N LEU A 54 -3.60 -4.99 12.09
CA LEU A 54 -4.95 -4.64 12.54
C LEU A 54 -5.88 -5.86 12.61
N GLY A 55 -5.39 -7.08 12.36
CA GLY A 55 -6.16 -8.32 12.47
C GLY A 55 -6.76 -8.54 13.86
N ASP A 56 -7.85 -9.31 13.93
CA ASP A 56 -8.54 -9.60 15.19
C ASP A 56 -7.78 -10.56 16.11
N ASP A 57 -6.82 -11.29 15.56
CA ASP A 57 -5.87 -12.18 16.21
C ASP A 57 -4.68 -11.44 16.87
N VAL A 58 -4.45 -10.17 16.55
CA VAL A 58 -3.28 -9.41 17.05
C VAL A 58 -3.40 -9.07 18.53
N HIS A 59 -4.56 -8.54 18.94
CA HIS A 59 -4.83 -8.22 20.33
C HIS A 59 -6.35 -8.09 20.57
N PRO A 60 -6.90 -8.62 21.69
CA PRO A 60 -8.33 -8.52 22.02
C PRO A 60 -8.82 -7.07 22.12
N ASP A 61 -8.05 -6.22 22.80
CA ASP A 61 -8.28 -4.78 22.84
C ASP A 61 -7.69 -4.09 21.60
N ARG A 62 -8.57 -3.48 20.80
CA ARG A 62 -8.24 -2.69 19.60
C ARG A 62 -7.28 -1.53 19.92
N ALA A 63 -7.45 -0.87 21.07
CA ALA A 63 -6.62 0.27 21.47
C ALA A 63 -5.17 -0.14 21.80
N GLN A 64 -4.86 -1.44 21.86
CA GLN A 64 -3.54 -1.97 22.18
C GLN A 64 -2.84 -2.63 20.98
N ARG A 65 -3.51 -2.71 19.82
CA ARG A 65 -2.93 -3.35 18.61
C ARG A 65 -1.65 -2.64 18.13
N TRP A 66 -1.45 -1.36 18.45
CA TRP A 66 -0.22 -0.62 18.12
C TRP A 66 1.06 -1.26 18.68
N LYS A 67 0.98 -2.06 19.75
CA LYS A 67 2.12 -2.76 20.35
C LYS A 67 2.82 -3.68 19.37
N VAL A 68 2.08 -4.35 18.47
CA VAL A 68 2.68 -5.22 17.45
C VAL A 68 3.62 -4.43 16.53
N GLY A 69 3.33 -3.14 16.32
CA GLY A 69 4.16 -2.25 15.53
C GLY A 69 5.57 -2.06 16.10
N LEU A 70 5.73 -2.11 17.44
CA LEU A 70 7.05 -2.02 18.07
C LEU A 70 7.90 -3.25 17.79
N PHE A 71 7.32 -4.44 17.94
CA PHE A 71 8.01 -5.70 17.62
C PHE A 71 8.35 -5.75 16.14
N TYR A 72 7.40 -5.38 15.29
CA TYR A 72 7.59 -5.30 13.85
C TYR A 72 8.75 -4.36 13.47
N ALA A 73 8.80 -3.17 14.06
CA ALA A 73 9.91 -2.24 13.85
C ALA A 73 11.26 -2.84 14.25
N GLY A 74 11.33 -3.53 15.39
CA GLY A 74 12.53 -4.24 15.84
C GLY A 74 12.98 -5.32 14.85
N PHE A 75 12.04 -6.13 14.34
CA PHE A 75 12.33 -7.13 13.31
C PHE A 75 12.86 -6.49 12.02
N TRP A 76 12.31 -5.36 11.59
CA TRP A 76 12.81 -4.66 10.39
C TRP A 76 14.20 -4.06 10.57
N VAL A 77 14.53 -3.57 11.77
CA VAL A 77 15.89 -3.13 12.08
C VAL A 77 16.85 -4.33 11.99
N LEU A 78 16.50 -5.47 12.59
CA LEU A 78 17.31 -6.69 12.50
C LEU A 78 17.47 -7.15 11.04
N LEU A 79 16.38 -7.15 10.26
CA LEU A 79 16.41 -7.50 8.85
C LEU A 79 17.29 -6.55 8.05
N GLY A 80 17.26 -5.25 8.35
CA GLY A 80 18.12 -4.24 7.76
C GLY A 80 19.61 -4.48 8.07
N LEU A 81 19.94 -4.85 9.31
CA LEU A 81 21.31 -5.22 9.70
C LEU A 81 21.80 -6.48 8.98
N LEU A 82 20.90 -7.45 8.76
CA LEU A 82 21.19 -8.69 8.03
C LEU A 82 21.01 -8.55 6.51
N ALA A 83 20.70 -7.35 6.00
CA ALA A 83 20.38 -7.15 4.60
C ALA A 83 21.45 -7.65 3.62
N PRO A 84 22.78 -7.45 3.84
CA PRO A 84 23.79 -8.01 2.95
C PRO A 84 23.70 -9.53 2.82
N LEU A 85 23.56 -10.24 3.95
CA LEU A 85 23.40 -11.69 3.97
C LEU A 85 22.14 -12.12 3.21
N ILE A 86 21.01 -11.46 3.49
CA ILE A 86 19.71 -11.77 2.87
C ILE A 86 19.78 -11.55 1.35
N ILE A 87 20.33 -10.42 0.91
CA ILE A 87 20.47 -10.09 -0.51
C ILE A 87 21.36 -11.12 -1.21
N THR A 88 22.46 -11.55 -0.59
CA THR A 88 23.33 -12.60 -1.16
C THR A 88 22.59 -13.94 -1.30
N LEU A 89 21.81 -14.35 -0.29
CA LEU A 89 21.02 -15.58 -0.37
C LEU A 89 19.94 -15.50 -1.45
N LEU A 90 19.24 -14.37 -1.55
CA LEU A 90 18.22 -14.16 -2.58
C LEU A 90 18.81 -14.11 -3.98
N ALA A 91 20.00 -13.51 -4.15
CA ALA A 91 20.70 -13.46 -5.43
C ALA A 91 21.24 -14.82 -5.89
N ALA A 92 21.39 -15.80 -4.98
CA ALA A 92 21.77 -17.16 -5.31
C ALA A 92 20.61 -18.00 -5.86
N LEU A 93 19.36 -17.55 -5.71
CA LEU A 93 18.19 -18.24 -6.25
C LEU A 93 18.06 -18.03 -7.76
N PRO A 94 17.59 -19.05 -8.52
CA PRO A 94 17.22 -18.86 -9.91
C PRO A 94 16.18 -17.73 -10.06
N PRO A 95 16.28 -16.88 -11.10
CA PRO A 95 15.35 -15.76 -11.29
C PRO A 95 13.87 -16.18 -11.31
N GLU A 96 13.57 -17.37 -11.85
CA GLU A 96 12.22 -17.91 -11.97
C GLU A 96 11.62 -18.22 -10.58
N VAL A 97 12.44 -18.72 -9.65
CA VAL A 97 12.04 -19.01 -8.26
C VAL A 97 11.74 -17.71 -7.52
N MET A 98 12.56 -16.67 -7.73
CA MET A 98 12.35 -15.36 -7.14
C MET A 98 11.05 -14.72 -7.63
N VAL A 99 10.77 -14.79 -8.94
CA VAL A 99 9.51 -14.29 -9.51
C VAL A 99 8.31 -15.03 -8.93
N ALA A 100 8.37 -16.36 -8.82
CA ALA A 100 7.30 -17.16 -8.23
C ALA A 100 7.06 -16.79 -6.75
N LEU A 101 8.13 -16.65 -5.97
CA LEU A 101 8.05 -16.29 -4.54
C LEU A 101 7.41 -14.91 -4.34
N VAL A 102 7.88 -13.90 -5.08
CA VAL A 102 7.31 -12.54 -5.03
C VAL A 102 5.86 -12.55 -5.51
N GLY A 103 5.55 -13.24 -6.61
CA GLY A 103 4.20 -13.36 -7.13
C GLY A 103 3.23 -13.95 -6.11
N LEU A 104 3.59 -15.07 -5.49
CA LEU A 104 2.79 -15.72 -4.44
C LEU A 104 2.59 -14.81 -3.22
N ALA A 105 3.65 -14.10 -2.79
CA ALA A 105 3.56 -13.17 -1.66
C ALA A 105 2.60 -11.98 -1.94
N LEU A 106 2.44 -11.59 -3.21
CA LEU A 106 1.57 -10.50 -3.62
C LEU A 106 0.11 -10.91 -3.86
N LEU A 107 -0.20 -12.21 -3.97
CA LEU A 107 -1.57 -12.68 -4.22
C LEU A 107 -2.54 -12.27 -3.11
N SER A 108 -2.18 -12.45 -1.84
CA SER A 108 -3.04 -12.10 -0.72
C SER A 108 -3.34 -10.60 -0.64
N PRO A 109 -2.34 -9.69 -0.71
CA PRO A 109 -2.57 -8.26 -0.84
C PRO A 109 -3.43 -7.87 -2.05
N LEU A 110 -3.20 -8.49 -3.21
CA LEU A 110 -3.97 -8.23 -4.41
C LEU A 110 -5.44 -8.61 -4.23
N MET A 111 -5.71 -9.78 -3.64
CA MET A 111 -7.07 -10.21 -3.31
C MET A 111 -7.76 -9.20 -2.40
N GLY A 112 -7.11 -8.76 -1.32
CA GLY A 112 -7.66 -7.76 -0.40
C GLY A 112 -7.95 -6.42 -1.10
N ALA A 113 -7.03 -5.95 -1.95
CA ALA A 113 -7.22 -4.73 -2.73
C ALA A 113 -8.41 -4.84 -3.71
N LEU A 114 -8.56 -5.98 -4.39
CA LEU A 114 -9.69 -6.23 -5.28
C LEU A 114 -11.01 -6.29 -4.51
N THR A 115 -11.05 -6.98 -3.36
CA THR A 115 -12.25 -7.03 -2.52
C THR A 115 -12.68 -5.63 -2.10
N GLY A 116 -11.75 -4.78 -1.65
CA GLY A 116 -12.04 -3.39 -1.29
C GLY A 116 -12.49 -2.55 -2.49
N ALA A 117 -11.79 -2.64 -3.62
CA ALA A 117 -12.08 -1.83 -4.81
C ALA A 117 -13.44 -2.14 -5.45
N PHE A 118 -13.92 -3.38 -5.36
CA PHE A 118 -15.19 -3.83 -5.96
C PHE A 118 -16.36 -3.94 -4.97
N ALA A 119 -16.17 -3.50 -3.72
CA ALA A 119 -17.18 -3.59 -2.66
C ALA A 119 -18.47 -2.81 -3.00
N ALA A 120 -18.32 -1.58 -3.51
CA ALA A 120 -19.42 -0.69 -3.86
C ALA A 120 -19.89 -0.91 -5.32
N PRO A 121 -21.11 -1.41 -5.59
CA PRO A 121 -21.60 -1.72 -6.94
C PRO A 121 -21.47 -0.55 -7.94
N GLU A 122 -21.77 0.65 -7.49
CA GLU A 122 -21.73 1.89 -8.28
C GLU A 122 -20.32 2.33 -8.69
N GLN A 123 -19.28 1.83 -8.01
CA GLN A 123 -17.88 2.20 -8.28
C GLN A 123 -17.15 1.16 -9.12
N ARG A 124 -17.73 -0.03 -9.32
CA ARG A 124 -17.06 -1.17 -9.98
C ARG A 124 -16.53 -0.85 -11.37
N PHE A 125 -17.26 -0.06 -12.15
CA PHE A 125 -16.82 0.31 -13.49
C PHE A 125 -15.56 1.19 -13.46
N ALA A 126 -15.54 2.20 -12.57
CA ALA A 126 -14.36 3.04 -12.37
C ALA A 126 -13.18 2.25 -11.79
N ALA A 127 -13.43 1.32 -10.87
CA ALA A 127 -12.42 0.43 -10.32
C ALA A 127 -11.80 -0.49 -11.39
N THR A 128 -12.61 -1.08 -12.26
CA THR A 128 -12.13 -1.89 -13.40
C THR A 128 -11.23 -1.08 -14.31
N LEU A 129 -11.63 0.13 -14.71
CA LEU A 129 -10.82 0.98 -15.58
C LEU A 129 -9.51 1.41 -14.91
N THR A 130 -9.55 1.71 -13.60
CA THR A 130 -8.35 2.01 -12.82
C THR A 130 -7.37 0.85 -12.89
N LEU A 131 -7.84 -0.36 -12.66
CA LEU A 131 -7.03 -1.57 -12.63
C LEU A 131 -6.47 -1.92 -14.02
N THR A 132 -7.31 -1.95 -15.05
CA THR A 132 -6.90 -2.35 -16.40
C THR A 132 -5.90 -1.37 -17.01
N VAL A 133 -6.11 -0.06 -16.83
CA VAL A 133 -5.13 0.94 -17.27
C VAL A 133 -3.85 0.82 -16.46
N SER A 134 -3.92 0.65 -15.14
CA SER A 134 -2.72 0.48 -14.30
C SER A 134 -1.91 -0.76 -14.70
N ALA A 135 -2.60 -1.85 -15.06
CA ALA A 135 -1.98 -3.11 -15.49
C ALA A 135 -1.46 -3.07 -16.94
N SER A 136 -1.90 -2.11 -17.75
CA SER A 136 -1.54 -2.03 -19.19
C SER A 136 -0.07 -1.72 -19.46
N GLY A 137 0.66 -1.19 -18.47
CA GLY A 137 2.03 -0.71 -18.65
C GLY A 137 2.16 0.60 -19.45
N VAL A 138 1.05 1.22 -19.86
CA VAL A 138 1.05 2.48 -20.61
C VAL A 138 1.69 3.60 -19.78
N ALA A 139 2.81 4.11 -20.26
CA ALA A 139 3.43 5.32 -19.73
C ALA A 139 3.24 6.48 -20.71
N ALA A 140 2.82 7.63 -20.20
CA ALA A 140 2.67 8.85 -20.98
C ALA A 140 3.28 10.02 -20.23
N PHE A 141 3.93 10.94 -20.96
CA PHE A 141 4.59 12.13 -20.40
C PHE A 141 5.63 11.84 -19.30
N GLY A 142 6.30 10.67 -19.38
CA GLY A 142 7.26 10.22 -18.36
C GLY A 142 6.62 9.71 -17.05
N ILE A 143 5.29 9.60 -17.00
CA ILE A 143 4.55 9.12 -15.84
C ILE A 143 3.98 7.72 -16.13
N GLY A 144 4.19 6.79 -15.20
CA GLY A 144 3.79 5.39 -15.33
C GLY A 144 2.28 5.13 -15.24
N ALA A 145 1.89 3.94 -15.66
CA ALA A 145 0.48 3.50 -15.82
C ALA A 145 -0.39 3.64 -14.57
N ALA A 146 0.18 3.43 -13.37
CA ALA A 146 -0.57 3.52 -12.12
C ALA A 146 -1.19 4.92 -11.89
N PHE A 147 -0.50 5.98 -12.30
CA PHE A 147 -1.04 7.34 -12.21
C PHE A 147 -2.19 7.52 -13.20
N TRP A 148 -2.00 7.13 -14.46
CA TRP A 148 -3.00 7.28 -15.50
C TRP A 148 -4.25 6.45 -15.23
N GLY A 149 -4.08 5.24 -14.68
CA GLY A 149 -5.20 4.42 -14.23
C GLY A 149 -6.02 5.11 -13.15
N LEU A 150 -5.37 5.69 -12.13
CA LEU A 150 -6.08 6.46 -11.10
C LEU A 150 -6.81 7.67 -11.70
N MET A 151 -6.17 8.42 -12.60
CA MET A 151 -6.79 9.59 -13.24
C MET A 151 -8.04 9.21 -14.04
N ILE A 152 -7.96 8.15 -14.85
CA ILE A 152 -9.10 7.65 -15.64
C ILE A 152 -10.22 7.15 -14.72
N GLY A 153 -9.87 6.39 -13.68
CA GLY A 153 -10.81 5.93 -12.67
C GLY A 153 -11.58 7.08 -12.01
N LEU A 154 -10.86 8.08 -11.51
CA LEU A 154 -11.45 9.26 -10.87
C LEU A 154 -12.30 10.09 -11.84
N ALA A 155 -11.86 10.25 -13.09
CA ALA A 155 -12.63 10.96 -14.10
C ALA A 155 -13.96 10.26 -14.39
N VAL A 156 -13.95 8.94 -14.55
CA VAL A 156 -15.15 8.14 -14.80
C VAL A 156 -16.07 8.14 -13.60
N TRP A 157 -15.52 7.94 -12.39
CA TRP A 157 -16.27 8.01 -11.15
C TRP A 157 -16.95 9.38 -10.99
N GLY A 158 -16.22 10.48 -11.23
CA GLY A 158 -16.77 11.83 -11.20
C GLY A 158 -17.87 12.06 -12.22
N LEU A 159 -17.68 11.62 -13.47
CA LEU A 159 -18.71 11.74 -14.52
C LEU A 159 -19.99 10.98 -14.19
N GLN A 160 -19.87 9.82 -13.53
CA GLN A 160 -21.03 9.04 -13.07
C GLN A 160 -21.80 9.75 -11.95
N HIS A 161 -21.11 10.47 -11.06
CA HIS A 161 -21.73 11.21 -9.96
C HIS A 161 -22.32 12.56 -10.39
N LEU A 162 -21.79 13.17 -11.46
CA LEU A 162 -22.29 14.43 -12.01
C LEU A 162 -23.51 14.26 -12.91
N ARG A 163 -23.81 13.04 -13.38
CA ARG A 163 -25.04 12.74 -14.13
C ARG A 163 -26.11 12.31 -13.13
N PRO A 164 -27.07 13.18 -12.74
CA PRO A 164 -28.24 12.70 -12.04
C PRO A 164 -28.92 11.68 -12.96
N VAL A 165 -29.14 10.49 -12.42
CA VAL A 165 -29.91 9.42 -13.06
C VAL A 165 -31.24 10.04 -13.52
N ARG A 166 -31.43 10.12 -14.84
CA ARG A 166 -32.76 10.36 -15.43
C ARG A 166 -33.53 9.06 -15.44
#